data_AF-A0A1G8BTC6-F1
#
_entry.id   AF-A0A1G8BTC6-F1
#
_cell.length_a   1.000
_cell.length_b   1.000
_cell.length_c   1.000
_cell.angle_alpha   90.00
_cell.angle_beta   90.00
_cell.angle_gamma   90.00
#
_symmetry.space_group_name_H-M   'P 1'
#
loop_
_entity.id
_entity.type
_entity.pdbx_description
1 polymer ?
#
loop_
_entity_poly.entity_id
_entity_poly.type
_entity_poly.pdbx_seq_one_letter_code
_entity_poly.pdbx_strand_id
1 'polypeptide(L)'
;MEEHSVIETFEMKLNGSAKDFLKETAKWAYFLSILGYIGIGFIILAALFAGTLFSAMGKMNPAMGMMGSSFGIIMAFVYLFIAVLYFFPVYYLNKFAVKAKAAIKTNDSETLTISLGYLKSHYKYIGIMTLVVFSIYFIMLVGMMLTGIAYNNA
;
A
#
# COMPACT_ATOMS: atom_id res chain seq x y z
N MET A 1 37.96 28.23 -35.92
CA MET A 1 37.37 28.72 -34.65
C MET A 1 36.09 27.93 -34.47
N GLU A 2 36.01 27.21 -33.37
CA GLU A 2 35.04 26.14 -33.12
C GLU A 2 33.62 26.69 -33.11
N GLU A 3 32.75 26.15 -33.98
CA GLU A 3 31.32 26.38 -33.89
C GLU A 3 30.81 25.71 -32.61
N HIS A 4 30.54 26.51 -31.59
CA HIS A 4 29.76 26.08 -30.44
C HIS A 4 28.33 25.80 -30.91
N SER A 5 28.09 24.58 -31.37
CA SER A 5 26.77 23.97 -31.46
C SER A 5 26.20 23.94 -30.04
N VAL A 6 25.41 24.96 -29.71
CA VAL A 6 24.53 24.95 -28.54
C VAL A 6 23.52 23.85 -28.83
N ILE A 7 23.76 22.65 -28.30
CA ILE A 7 22.75 21.61 -28.26
C ILE A 7 21.66 22.18 -27.36
N GLU A 8 20.65 22.82 -27.96
CA GLU A 8 19.42 23.15 -27.26
C GLU A 8 18.88 21.83 -26.72
N THR A 9 18.97 21.63 -25.41
CA THR A 9 18.29 20.54 -24.73
C THR A 9 16.81 20.82 -24.86
N PHE A 10 16.19 20.29 -25.93
CA PHE A 10 14.75 20.30 -26.10
C PHE A 10 14.13 19.53 -24.94
N GLU A 11 13.72 20.25 -23.90
CA GLU A 11 13.01 19.66 -22.77
C GLU A 11 11.66 19.14 -23.27
N MET A 12 11.38 17.86 -22.97
CA MET A 12 10.12 17.23 -23.32
C MET A 12 8.98 17.93 -22.55
N LYS A 13 8.15 18.68 -23.27
CA LYS A 13 6.96 19.33 -22.70
C LYS A 13 5.77 18.40 -22.73
N LEU A 14 4.97 18.40 -21.66
CA LEU A 14 3.67 17.73 -21.67
C LEU A 14 2.71 18.45 -22.61
N ASN A 15 2.23 17.72 -23.63
CA ASN A 15 1.16 18.19 -24.49
C ASN A 15 -0.20 18.21 -23.75
N GLY A 16 -1.23 18.77 -24.39
CA GLY A 16 -2.57 18.89 -23.79
C GLY A 16 -3.13 17.54 -23.33
N SER A 17 -3.08 16.52 -24.20
CA SER A 17 -3.59 15.18 -23.91
C SER A 17 -2.90 14.55 -22.69
N ALA A 18 -1.58 14.69 -22.57
CA ALA A 18 -0.83 14.16 -21.44
C ALA A 18 -1.22 14.83 -20.12
N LYS A 19 -1.49 16.14 -20.13
CA LYS A 19 -2.02 16.86 -18.96
C LYS A 19 -3.42 16.37 -18.59
N ASP A 20 -4.28 16.12 -19.59
CA ASP A 20 -5.64 15.63 -19.35
C ASP A 20 -5.65 14.21 -18.76
N PHE A 21 -4.82 13.31 -19.29
CA PHE A 21 -4.64 11.98 -18.72
C PHE A 21 -4.13 12.03 -17.30
N LEU A 22 -3.08 12.82 -17.05
CA LEU A 22 -2.51 12.94 -15.71
C LEU A 22 -3.52 13.53 -14.72
N LYS A 23 -4.36 14.47 -15.15
CA LYS A 23 -5.44 15.05 -14.35
C LYS A 23 -6.49 13.99 -13.98
N GLU A 24 -6.89 13.15 -14.93
CA GLU A 24 -7.85 12.08 -14.67
C GLU A 24 -7.24 11.00 -13.76
N THR A 25 -5.98 10.58 -14.02
CA THR A 25 -5.25 9.67 -13.12
C THR A 25 -5.16 10.23 -11.71
N ALA A 26 -4.83 11.51 -11.55
CA ALA A 26 -4.77 12.15 -10.23
C ALA A 26 -6.15 12.23 -9.56
N LYS A 27 -7.25 12.35 -10.32
CA LYS A 27 -8.61 12.29 -9.79
C LYS A 27 -8.94 10.90 -9.23
N TRP A 28 -8.65 9.83 -9.98
CA TRP A 28 -8.86 8.46 -9.52
C TRP A 28 -7.95 8.08 -8.35
N ALA A 29 -6.67 8.45 -8.41
CA ALA A 29 -5.73 8.25 -7.32
C ALA A 29 -6.20 8.92 -6.02
N TYR A 30 -6.77 10.13 -6.11
CA TYR A 30 -7.35 10.81 -4.95
C TYR A 30 -8.53 10.01 -4.37
N PHE A 31 -9.47 9.60 -5.22
CA PHE A 31 -10.62 8.80 -4.81
C PHE A 31 -10.21 7.49 -4.14
N LEU A 32 -9.30 6.74 -4.76
CA LEU A 32 -8.76 5.50 -4.20
C LEU A 32 -8.02 5.74 -2.88
N SER A 33 -7.33 6.87 -2.73
CA SER A 33 -6.67 7.20 -1.46
C SER A 33 -7.65 7.44 -0.32
N ILE A 34 -8.81 8.07 -0.60
CA ILE A 34 -9.86 8.25 0.41
C ILE A 34 -10.42 6.89 0.84
N LEU A 35 -10.76 6.03 -0.12
CA LEU A 35 -11.22 4.67 0.17
C LEU A 35 -10.18 3.87 0.96
N GLY A 36 -8.90 4.01 0.61
CA GLY A 36 -7.79 3.39 1.33
C GLY A 36 -7.73 3.84 2.79
N TYR A 37 -7.83 5.15 3.06
CA TYR A 37 -7.85 5.67 4.43
C TYR A 37 -9.07 5.19 5.22
N ILE A 38 -10.25 5.12 4.60
CA ILE A 38 -11.45 4.56 5.22
C ILE A 38 -11.22 3.08 5.56
N GLY A 39 -10.65 2.30 4.64
CA GLY A 39 -10.29 0.91 4.86
C GLY A 39 -9.32 0.72 6.03
N ILE A 40 -8.27 1.55 6.10
CA ILE A 40 -7.33 1.56 7.23
C ILE A 40 -8.05 1.91 8.54
N GLY A 41 -8.97 2.88 8.52
CA GLY A 41 -9.81 3.21 9.66
C GLY A 41 -10.60 2.00 10.17
N PHE A 42 -11.20 1.21 9.27
CA PHE A 42 -11.88 -0.03 9.66
C PHE A 42 -10.94 -1.09 10.23
N ILE A 43 -9.71 -1.22 9.73
CA ILE A 43 -8.72 -2.14 10.30
C ILE A 43 -8.35 -1.72 11.73
N ILE A 44 -8.14 -0.43 11.96
CA ILE A 44 -7.85 0.09 13.30
C ILE A 44 -9.02 -0.15 14.24
N LEU A 45 -10.26 0.11 13.79
CA LEU A 45 -11.46 -0.20 14.57
C LEU A 45 -11.53 -1.69 14.91
N ALA A 46 -11.29 -2.58 13.94
CA ALA A 46 -11.26 -4.03 14.17
C ALA A 46 -10.18 -4.42 15.19
N ALA A 47 -9.02 -3.77 15.17
CA ALA A 47 -7.95 -4.00 16.15
C ALA A 47 -8.38 -3.63 17.57
N LEU A 48 -9.06 -2.48 17.75
CA LEU A 48 -9.55 -2.02 19.05
C LEU A 48 -10.61 -2.97 19.64
N PHE A 49 -11.47 -3.53 18.78
CA PHE A 49 -12.50 -4.49 19.18
C PHE A 49 -12.04 -5.96 19.10
N ALA A 50 -10.79 -6.24 18.77
CA ALA A 50 -10.31 -7.61 18.58
C ALA A 50 -10.56 -8.48 19.83
N GLY A 51 -10.24 -7.96 21.02
CA GLY A 51 -10.43 -8.70 22.27
C GLY A 51 -11.89 -9.10 22.53
N THR A 52 -12.85 -8.21 22.27
CA THR A 52 -14.28 -8.50 22.44
C THR A 52 -14.80 -9.44 21.36
N LEU A 53 -14.41 -9.22 20.10
CA LEU A 53 -14.81 -10.05 18.96
C LEU A 53 -14.31 -11.50 19.10
N PHE A 54 -13.02 -11.68 19.41
CA PHE A 54 -12.44 -13.02 19.60
C PHE A 54 -12.99 -13.72 20.84
N SER A 55 -13.27 -12.98 21.92
CA SER A 55 -13.92 -13.56 23.12
C SER A 55 -15.35 -14.02 22.84
N ALA A 56 -16.11 -13.28 22.03
CA ALA A 56 -17.44 -13.68 21.59
C ALA A 56 -17.40 -14.92 20.67
N MET A 57 -16.44 -14.96 19.74
CA MET A 57 -16.23 -16.13 18.86
C MET A 57 -15.81 -17.37 19.64
N GLY A 58 -14.98 -17.24 20.68
CA GLY A 58 -14.56 -18.35 21.54
C GLY A 58 -15.71 -19.02 22.30
N LYS A 59 -16.82 -18.29 22.54
CA LYS A 59 -18.05 -18.87 23.11
C LYS A 59 -18.86 -19.68 22.10
N MET A 60 -18.74 -19.36 20.80
CA MET A 60 -19.45 -20.06 19.72
C MET A 60 -18.66 -21.24 19.16
N ASN A 61 -17.32 -21.15 19.16
CA ASN A 61 -16.45 -22.22 18.71
C ASN A 61 -15.40 -22.56 19.79
N PRO A 62 -15.52 -23.72 20.46
CA PRO A 62 -14.58 -24.15 21.49
C PRO A 62 -13.12 -24.19 21.01
N ALA A 63 -12.88 -24.48 19.72
CA ALA A 63 -11.53 -24.49 19.15
C ALA A 63 -10.89 -23.09 19.12
N MET A 64 -11.70 -22.04 18.92
CA MET A 64 -11.25 -20.65 19.03
C MET A 64 -11.17 -20.18 20.50
N GLY A 65 -12.02 -20.73 21.36
CA GLY A 65 -11.99 -20.48 22.80
C GLY A 65 -10.71 -20.97 23.49
N MET A 66 -10.11 -22.05 23.00
CA MET A 66 -8.83 -22.58 23.51
C MET A 66 -7.64 -21.63 23.30
N MET A 67 -7.73 -20.69 22.36
CA MET A 67 -6.65 -19.73 22.08
C MET A 67 -6.54 -18.61 23.13
N GLY A 68 -7.56 -18.46 23.99
CA GLY A 68 -7.57 -17.58 25.15
C GLY A 68 -7.59 -16.07 24.83
N SER A 69 -7.78 -15.24 25.86
CA SER A 69 -7.80 -13.77 25.76
C SER A 69 -6.48 -13.18 25.25
N SER A 70 -5.36 -13.86 25.48
CA SER A 70 -4.03 -13.50 24.97
C SER A 70 -3.97 -13.45 23.43
N PHE A 71 -4.73 -14.29 22.75
CA PHE A 71 -4.78 -14.30 21.28
C PHE A 71 -5.43 -13.04 20.70
N GLY A 72 -6.47 -12.51 21.36
CA GLY A 72 -7.12 -11.26 20.95
C GLY A 72 -6.16 -10.06 21.02
N ILE A 73 -5.29 -10.03 22.02
CA ILE A 73 -4.25 -8.98 22.17
C ILE A 73 -3.23 -9.09 21.03
N ILE A 74 -2.72 -10.30 20.75
CA ILE A 74 -1.79 -10.53 19.64
C ILE A 74 -2.41 -10.10 18.31
N MET A 75 -3.68 -10.45 18.07
CA MET A 75 -4.40 -10.07 16.85
C MET A 75 -4.61 -8.56 16.73
N ALA A 76 -4.86 -7.86 17.84
CA ALA A 76 -4.92 -6.40 17.83
C ALA A 76 -3.58 -5.79 17.35
N PHE A 77 -2.45 -6.26 17.86
CA PHE A 77 -1.13 -5.80 17.42
C PHE A 77 -0.86 -6.11 15.95
N VAL A 78 -1.24 -7.31 15.49
CA VAL A 78 -1.11 -7.69 14.07
C VAL A 78 -1.94 -6.77 13.18
N TYR A 79 -3.20 -6.49 13.53
CA TYR A 79 -4.04 -5.58 12.74
C TYR A 79 -3.52 -4.14 12.75
N LEU A 80 -3.00 -3.65 13.87
CA LEU A 80 -2.37 -2.32 13.91
C LEU A 80 -1.11 -2.26 13.03
N PHE A 81 -0.29 -3.31 13.04
CA PHE A 81 0.87 -3.40 12.16
C PHE A 81 0.46 -3.39 10.69
N ILE A 82 -0.56 -4.16 10.33
CA ILE A 82 -1.14 -4.19 8.98
C ILE A 82 -1.67 -2.80 8.59
N ALA A 83 -2.38 -2.11 9.49
CA ALA A 83 -2.88 -0.76 9.25
C ALA A 83 -1.74 0.22 8.90
N VAL A 84 -0.64 0.18 9.67
CA VAL A 84 0.55 1.00 9.41
C VAL A 84 1.19 0.65 8.06
N LEU A 85 1.27 -0.65 7.73
CA LEU A 85 1.82 -1.11 6.46
C LEU A 85 0.98 -0.60 5.27
N TYR A 86 -0.35 -0.67 5.35
CA TYR A 86 -1.22 -0.16 4.28
C TYR A 86 -1.33 1.37 4.25
N PHE A 87 -0.99 2.06 5.34
CA PHE A 87 -1.04 3.52 5.40
C PHE A 87 -0.05 4.18 4.43
N PHE A 88 1.20 3.73 4.37
CA PHE A 88 2.23 4.31 3.51
C PHE A 88 1.87 4.38 2.02
N PRO A 89 1.41 3.31 1.36
CA PRO A 89 1.08 3.36 -0.07
C PRO A 89 -0.12 4.27 -0.33
N VAL A 90 -1.13 4.26 0.54
CA VAL A 90 -2.30 5.15 0.45
C VAL A 90 -1.88 6.60 0.61
N TYR A 91 -0.96 6.88 1.52
CA TYR A 91 -0.39 8.21 1.73
C TYR A 91 0.34 8.73 0.50
N TYR A 92 1.21 7.93 -0.11
CA TYR A 92 1.90 8.32 -1.33
C TYR A 92 0.94 8.56 -2.51
N LEU A 93 -0.09 7.72 -2.64
CA LEU A 93 -1.12 7.88 -3.66
C LEU A 93 -1.87 9.21 -3.49
N ASN A 94 -2.22 9.57 -2.25
CA ASN A 94 -2.86 10.85 -1.93
C ASN A 94 -1.96 12.04 -2.26
N LYS A 95 -0.68 12.00 -1.86
CA LYS A 95 0.28 13.08 -2.13
C LYS A 95 0.54 13.27 -3.62
N PHE A 96 0.67 12.19 -4.38
CA PHE A 96 0.70 12.24 -5.85
C PHE A 96 -0.53 12.97 -6.38
N ALA A 97 -1.72 12.52 -6.00
CA ALA A 97 -2.97 13.05 -6.53
C ALA A 97 -3.17 14.54 -6.24
N VAL A 98 -2.88 15.00 -5.02
CA VAL A 98 -3.02 16.41 -4.63
C VAL A 98 -2.00 17.28 -5.37
N LYS A 99 -0.73 16.86 -5.42
CA LYS A 99 0.33 17.64 -6.07
C LYS A 99 0.20 17.65 -7.59
N ALA A 100 -0.18 16.54 -8.22
CA ALA A 100 -0.39 16.47 -9.67
C ALA A 100 -1.51 17.42 -10.11
N LYS A 101 -2.63 17.47 -9.39
CA LYS A 101 -3.71 18.43 -9.66
C LYS A 101 -3.25 19.88 -9.51
N ALA A 102 -2.47 20.19 -8.47
CA ALA A 102 -1.94 21.53 -8.24
C ALA A 102 -0.95 21.96 -9.34
N ALA A 103 -0.03 21.06 -9.72
CA ALA A 103 0.96 21.31 -10.77
C ALA A 103 0.31 21.58 -12.14
N ILE A 104 -0.70 20.78 -12.52
CA ILE A 104 -1.42 20.99 -13.80
C ILE A 104 -2.18 22.32 -13.79
N LYS A 105 -2.80 22.69 -12.67
CA LYS A 105 -3.54 23.96 -12.54
C LYS A 105 -2.63 25.19 -12.62
N THR A 106 -1.42 25.09 -12.07
CA THR A 106 -0.46 26.21 -11.98
C THR A 106 0.60 26.18 -13.08
N ASN A 107 0.61 25.15 -13.93
CA ASN A 107 1.69 24.87 -14.89
C ASN A 107 3.09 24.84 -14.24
N ASP A 108 3.18 24.32 -13.02
CA ASP A 108 4.42 24.22 -12.25
C ASP A 108 5.11 22.85 -12.45
N SER A 109 6.23 22.84 -13.17
CA SER A 109 7.05 21.67 -13.46
C SER A 109 7.76 21.10 -12.23
N GLU A 110 8.08 21.91 -11.22
CA GLU A 110 8.73 21.46 -9.99
C GLU A 110 7.73 20.67 -9.14
N THR A 111 6.54 21.23 -8.92
CA THR A 111 5.47 20.52 -8.21
C THR A 111 5.05 19.24 -8.95
N LEU A 112 5.05 19.26 -10.29
CA LEU A 112 4.81 18.08 -11.10
C LEU A 112 5.85 16.99 -10.82
N THR A 113 7.13 17.35 -10.82
CA THR A 113 8.25 16.43 -10.55
C THR A 113 8.11 15.80 -9.17
N ILE A 114 7.78 16.60 -8.14
CA ILE A 114 7.52 16.09 -6.78
C ILE A 114 6.34 15.12 -6.79
N SER A 115 5.26 15.42 -7.52
CA SER A 115 4.09 14.54 -7.61
C SER A 115 4.45 13.17 -8.19
N LEU A 116 5.23 13.15 -9.28
CA LEU A 116 5.70 11.91 -9.92
C LEU A 116 6.66 11.15 -9.00
N GLY A 117 7.45 11.85 -8.17
CA GLY A 117 8.27 11.24 -7.12
C GLY A 117 7.44 10.45 -6.10
N TYR A 118 6.27 10.95 -5.71
CA TYR A 118 5.35 10.20 -4.85
C TYR A 118 4.74 8.98 -5.57
N LEU A 119 4.40 9.11 -6.85
CA LEU A 119 3.89 7.99 -7.64
C LEU A 119 4.94 6.88 -7.79
N LYS A 120 6.19 7.25 -8.06
CA LYS A 120 7.33 6.32 -8.06
C LYS A 120 7.47 5.61 -6.71
N SER A 121 7.39 6.36 -5.62
CA SER A 121 7.52 5.81 -4.26
C SER A 121 6.38 4.85 -3.93
N HIS A 122 5.16 5.15 -4.36
CA HIS A 122 4.01 4.25 -4.26
C HIS A 122 4.28 2.91 -4.94
N TYR A 123 4.64 2.90 -6.23
CA TYR A 123 4.89 1.65 -6.95
C TYR A 123 6.11 0.89 -6.42
N LYS A 124 7.17 1.59 -6.00
CA LYS A 124 8.32 0.96 -5.34
C LYS A 124 7.89 0.26 -4.05
N TYR A 125 7.06 0.91 -3.23
CA TYR A 125 6.54 0.32 -2.01
C TYR A 125 5.69 -0.93 -2.28
N ILE A 126 4.74 -0.83 -3.20
CA ILE A 126 3.88 -1.96 -3.58
C ILE A 126 4.72 -3.13 -4.11
N GLY A 127 5.71 -2.87 -4.97
CA GLY A 127 6.59 -3.91 -5.49
C GLY A 127 7.38 -4.63 -4.39
N ILE A 128 7.96 -3.90 -3.44
CA ILE A 128 8.66 -4.49 -2.29
C ILE A 128 7.69 -5.29 -1.42
N MET A 129 6.51 -4.73 -1.13
CA MET A 129 5.47 -5.40 -0.34
C MET A 129 5.06 -6.73 -0.97
N THR A 130 4.84 -6.76 -2.30
CA THR A 130 4.50 -7.98 -3.04
C THR A 130 5.61 -9.02 -2.95
N LEU A 131 6.87 -8.64 -3.09
CA LEU A 131 7.99 -9.56 -2.94
C LEU A 131 8.06 -10.18 -1.54
N VAL A 132 7.82 -9.38 -0.50
CA VAL A 132 7.79 -9.86 0.89
C VAL A 132 6.66 -10.88 1.08
N VAL A 133 5.44 -10.56 0.62
CA VAL A 133 4.28 -11.46 0.74
C VAL A 133 4.52 -12.78 -0.01
N PHE A 134 5.04 -12.73 -1.24
CA PHE A 134 5.36 -13.95 -1.99
C PHE A 134 6.45 -14.78 -1.34
N SER A 135 7.45 -14.15 -0.73
CA SER A 135 8.51 -14.86 0.00
C SER A 135 7.93 -15.61 1.20
N ILE A 136 7.03 -14.98 1.96
CA ILE A 136 6.36 -15.62 3.10
C ILE A 136 5.50 -16.79 2.61
N TYR A 137 4.74 -16.62 1.52
CA TYR A 137 3.90 -17.67 0.95
C TYR A 137 4.72 -18.87 0.47
N PHE A 138 5.88 -18.61 -0.16
CA PHE A 138 6.80 -19.66 -0.58
C PHE A 138 7.34 -20.46 0.61
N ILE A 139 7.76 -19.79 1.69
CA ILE A 139 8.24 -20.44 2.91
C ILE A 139 7.14 -21.28 3.56
N MET A 140 5.92 -20.76 3.68
CA MET A 140 4.79 -21.51 4.24
C MET A 140 4.49 -22.77 3.43
N LEU A 141 4.49 -22.65 2.10
CA LEU A 141 4.21 -23.77 1.20
C LEU A 141 5.27 -24.88 1.33
N VAL A 142 6.55 -24.53 1.37
CA VAL A 142 7.64 -25.49 1.60
C VAL A 142 7.54 -26.12 2.99
N GLY A 143 7.24 -25.32 4.02
CA GLY A 143 7.05 -25.81 5.39
C GLY A 143 5.92 -26.83 5.49
N MET A 144 4.77 -26.55 4.84
CA MET A 144 3.63 -27.48 4.80
C MET A 144 3.95 -28.79 4.07
N MET A 145 4.74 -28.74 2.98
CA MET A 145 5.18 -29.97 2.31
C MET A 145 6.06 -30.82 3.22
N LEU A 146 7.01 -30.21 3.93
CA LEU A 146 7.92 -30.93 4.81
C LEU A 146 7.20 -31.56 6.00
N THR A 147 6.25 -30.84 6.63
CA THR A 147 5.46 -31.39 7.75
C THR A 147 4.47 -32.45 7.29
N GLY A 148 3.85 -32.28 6.11
CA GLY A 148 2.97 -33.28 5.52
C GLY A 148 3.68 -34.59 5.20
N ILE A 149 4.90 -34.52 4.66
CA ILE A 149 5.75 -35.70 4.41
C ILE A 149 6.19 -36.35 5.73
N ALA A 150 6.57 -35.55 6.73
CA ALA A 150 6.99 -36.07 8.03
C ALA A 150 5.84 -36.79 8.77
N TYR A 151 4.62 -36.28 8.70
CA TYR A 151 3.44 -36.89 9.32
C TYR A 151 3.02 -38.20 8.63
N ASN A 152 3.21 -38.32 7.31
CA ASN A 152 2.90 -39.54 6.57
C ASN A 152 3.93 -40.67 6.77
N ASN A 153 5.11 -40.34 7.31
CA ASN A 153 6.20 -41.28 7.55
C ASN A 153 6.35 -41.68 9.03
N ALA A 154 5.47 -41.21 9.92
CA ALA A 154 5.41 -41.53 11.35
C ALA A 154 4.20 -42.41 11.68
#